data_AF-A0A356Z8I6-F1
#
_entry.id   AF-A0A356Z8I6-F1
#
_cell.length_a   1.000
_cell.length_b   1.000
_cell.length_c   1.000
_cell.angle_alpha   90.00
_cell.angle_beta   90.00
_cell.angle_gamma   90.00
#
_symmetry.space_group_name_H-M   'P 1'
#
loop_
_entity.id
_entity.type
_entity.pdbx_description
1 polymer ?
#
loop_
_entity_poly.entity_id
_entity_poly.type
_entity_poly.pdbx_seq_one_letter_code
_entity_poly.pdbx_strand_id
1 'polypeptide(L)'
;PTTDSRLIRRMVRDNRTRGHNALETMRRWPSVRRGEERNIFPYQENADVIFNSSLVYELSVLKNHVEALLREISPQYPEHLEAKRLLKFLSYFRPVKGAEIPPNSILREFIGGSWFKD
;
A
#
# COMPACT_ATOMS: atom_id res chain seq x y z
N PRO A 1 1.60 -3.07 -12.47
CA PRO A 1 1.55 -4.02 -11.33
C PRO A 1 2.11 -3.46 -10.01
N THR A 2 3.13 -2.59 -10.05
CA THR A 2 3.72 -1.92 -8.86
C THR A 2 2.89 -0.75 -8.30
N THR A 3 2.08 -0.09 -9.12
CA THR A 3 1.24 1.05 -8.67
C THR A 3 0.23 0.62 -7.60
N ASP A 4 -0.44 -0.51 -7.78
CA ASP A 4 -1.46 -1.01 -6.85
C ASP A 4 -0.84 -1.45 -5.51
N SER A 5 0.28 -2.18 -5.54
CA SER A 5 0.97 -2.56 -4.30
C SER A 5 1.45 -1.36 -3.51
N ARG A 6 1.94 -0.31 -4.19
CA ARG A 6 2.34 0.96 -3.55
C ARG A 6 1.15 1.71 -2.95
N LEU A 7 0.02 1.76 -3.66
CA LEU A 7 -1.21 2.36 -3.13
C LEU A 7 -1.72 1.59 -1.90
N ILE A 8 -1.73 0.26 -1.94
CA ILE A 8 -2.14 -0.60 -0.81
C ILE A 8 -1.21 -0.40 0.40
N ARG A 9 0.11 -0.44 0.20
CA ARG A 9 1.10 -0.11 1.24
C ARG A 9 0.80 1.24 1.89
N ARG A 10 0.52 2.25 1.05
CA ARG A 10 0.22 3.60 1.52
C ARG A 10 -1.08 3.66 2.33
N MET A 11 -2.15 2.99 1.90
CA MET A 11 -3.40 2.92 2.66
C MET A 11 -3.18 2.31 4.05
N VAL A 12 -2.49 1.17 4.12
CA VAL A 12 -2.21 0.49 5.40
C VAL A 12 -1.38 1.40 6.31
N ARG A 13 -0.33 2.04 5.77
CA ARG A 13 0.53 2.94 6.54
C ARG A 13 -0.21 4.19 7.01
N ASP A 14 -0.90 4.88 6.11
CA ASP A 14 -1.60 6.14 6.40
C ASP A 14 -2.73 5.91 7.43
N ASN A 15 -3.42 4.77 7.37
CA ASN A 15 -4.41 4.38 8.38
C ASN A 15 -3.79 4.12 9.75
N ARG A 16 -2.73 3.31 9.81
CA ARG A 16 -2.07 2.94 11.07
C ARG A 16 -1.40 4.12 11.77
N THR A 17 -0.77 5.04 11.03
CA THR A 17 0.11 6.06 11.61
C THR A 17 -0.51 7.46 11.64
N ARG A 18 -1.49 7.76 10.79
CA ARG A 18 -2.02 9.12 10.61
C ARG A 18 -3.53 9.22 10.78
N GLY A 19 -4.21 8.11 11.06
CA GLY A 19 -5.67 8.07 11.19
C GLY A 19 -6.44 8.39 9.90
N HIS A 20 -5.76 8.48 8.75
CA HIS A 20 -6.44 8.71 7.48
C HIS A 20 -7.19 7.45 7.06
N ASN A 21 -8.37 7.62 6.47
CA ASN A 21 -9.10 6.49 5.88
C ASN A 21 -8.62 6.24 4.43
N ALA A 22 -8.97 5.08 3.86
CA ALA A 22 -8.54 4.73 2.51
C ALA A 22 -9.02 5.72 1.44
N LEU A 23 -10.20 6.34 1.64
CA LEU A 23 -10.75 7.34 0.72
C LEU A 23 -9.83 8.56 0.58
N GLU A 24 -9.32 9.09 1.69
CA GLU A 24 -8.37 10.20 1.66
C GLU A 24 -7.06 9.84 0.97
N THR A 25 -6.54 8.64 1.22
CA THR A 25 -5.33 8.16 0.53
C THR A 25 -5.56 8.06 -0.98
N MET A 26 -6.71 7.53 -1.42
CA MET A 26 -7.07 7.45 -2.84
C MET A 26 -7.17 8.83 -3.49
N ARG A 27 -7.78 9.80 -2.82
CA ARG A 27 -7.89 11.19 -3.32
C ARG A 27 -6.53 11.86 -3.50
N ARG A 28 -5.57 11.58 -2.62
CA ARG A 28 -4.22 12.15 -2.70
C ARG A 28 -3.33 11.42 -3.72
N TRP A 29 -3.65 10.17 -4.06
CA TRP A 29 -2.81 9.32 -4.90
C TRP A 29 -2.45 9.93 -6.28
N PRO A 30 -3.38 10.54 -7.04
CA PRO A 30 -3.03 11.17 -8.31
C PRO A 30 -2.00 12.30 -8.17
N SER A 31 -2.07 13.08 -7.07
CA SER A 31 -1.10 14.15 -6.82
C SER A 31 0.30 13.62 -6.53
N VAL A 32 0.38 12.51 -5.78
CA VAL A 32 1.64 11.83 -5.48
C VAL A 32 2.26 11.31 -6.78
N ARG A 33 1.46 10.65 -7.62
CA ARG A 33 1.88 10.12 -8.92
C ARG A 33 2.42 11.21 -9.85
N ARG A 34 1.72 12.35 -9.96
CA ARG A 34 2.22 13.51 -10.73
C ARG A 34 3.55 14.04 -10.19
N GLY A 35 3.70 14.09 -8.87
CA GLY A 35 4.95 14.49 -8.23
C GLY A 35 6.12 13.55 -8.57
N GLU A 36 5.86 12.24 -8.59
CA GLU A 36 6.84 11.22 -9.00
C GLU A 36 7.21 11.34 -10.48
N GLU A 37 6.21 11.49 -11.35
CA GLU A 37 6.40 11.59 -12.81
C GLU A 37 7.18 12.85 -13.20
N ARG A 38 6.99 13.96 -12.47
CA ARG A 38 7.71 15.20 -12.75
C ARG A 38 9.11 15.23 -12.15
N ASN A 39 9.28 14.71 -10.93
CA ASN A 39 10.46 15.00 -10.12
C ASN A 39 11.30 13.78 -9.74
N ILE A 40 10.83 12.55 -9.96
CA ILE A 40 11.53 11.32 -9.53
C ILE A 40 11.87 10.45 -10.73
N PHE A 41 10.88 9.99 -11.51
CA PHE A 41 11.11 9.05 -12.61
C PHE A 41 12.07 9.56 -13.70
N PRO A 42 12.07 10.85 -14.09
CA PRO A 42 13.02 11.35 -15.08
C PRO A 42 14.49 11.27 -14.64
N TYR A 43 14.74 11.20 -13.33
CA TYR A 43 16.09 11.26 -12.76
C TYR A 43 16.56 9.92 -12.18
N GLN A 44 15.75 8.86 -12.28
CA GLN A 44 16.07 7.57 -11.64
C GLN A 44 17.35 6.93 -12.20
N GLU A 45 17.66 7.14 -13.48
CA GLU A 45 18.86 6.61 -14.16
C GLU A 45 20.16 7.33 -13.73
N ASN A 46 20.04 8.47 -13.04
CA ASN A 46 21.19 9.19 -12.51
C ASN A 46 21.64 8.63 -11.14
N ALA A 47 20.92 7.66 -10.58
CA ALA A 47 21.27 7.08 -9.29
C ALA A 47 22.37 6.02 -9.44
N ASP A 48 23.40 6.09 -8.58
CA ASP A 48 24.46 5.08 -8.54
C ASP A 48 23.94 3.70 -8.13
N VAL A 49 22.87 3.65 -7.32
CA VAL A 49 22.28 2.42 -6.78
C VAL A 49 20.75 2.52 -6.76
N ILE A 50 20.10 1.44 -7.15
CA ILE A 50 18.64 1.28 -7.10
C ILE A 50 18.28 0.07 -6.24
N PHE A 51 17.36 0.24 -5.29
CA PHE A 51 16.87 -0.83 -4.43
C PHE A 51 15.36 -1.01 -4.58
N ASN A 52 14.92 -2.26 -4.82
CA ASN A 52 13.50 -2.61 -4.88
C ASN A 52 13.08 -3.35 -3.61
N SER A 53 12.22 -2.71 -2.81
CA SER A 53 11.69 -3.28 -1.57
C SER A 53 10.43 -4.14 -1.77
N SER A 54 10.14 -4.60 -2.98
CA SER A 54 8.99 -5.48 -3.25
C SER A 54 9.18 -6.86 -2.59
N LEU A 55 8.09 -7.43 -2.10
CA LEU A 55 8.08 -8.78 -1.52
C LEU A 55 6.95 -9.57 -2.17
N VAL A 56 7.24 -10.76 -2.69
CA VAL A 56 6.26 -11.56 -3.45
C VAL A 56 5.00 -11.88 -2.62
N TYR A 57 5.15 -12.03 -1.32
CA TYR A 57 4.06 -12.39 -0.40
C TYR A 57 3.34 -11.19 0.23
N GLU A 58 3.74 -9.94 -0.07
CA GLU A 58 3.23 -8.78 0.68
C GLU A 58 1.72 -8.59 0.54
N LEU A 59 1.16 -8.81 -0.65
CA LEU A 59 -0.25 -8.56 -0.90
C LEU A 59 -1.12 -9.55 -0.12
N SER A 60 -0.66 -10.80 0.01
CA SER A 60 -1.30 -11.82 0.85
C SER A 60 -1.38 -11.40 2.32
N VAL A 61 -0.40 -10.65 2.82
CA VAL A 61 -0.37 -10.17 4.21
C VAL A 61 -1.18 -8.88 4.35
N LEU A 62 -0.92 -7.89 3.50
CA LEU A 62 -1.55 -6.57 3.54
C LEU A 62 -3.06 -6.62 3.28
N LYS A 63 -3.54 -7.62 2.52
CA LYS A 63 -4.97 -7.91 2.30
C LYS A 63 -5.77 -7.89 3.59
N ASN A 64 -5.26 -8.52 4.64
CA ASN A 64 -5.95 -8.60 5.94
C ASN A 64 -6.17 -7.24 6.59
N HIS A 65 -5.37 -6.24 6.25
CA HIS A 65 -5.45 -4.89 6.80
C HIS A 65 -6.23 -3.94 5.89
N VAL A 66 -6.06 -4.04 4.57
CA VAL A 66 -6.61 -3.05 3.63
C VAL A 66 -8.04 -3.35 3.20
N GLU A 67 -8.50 -4.61 3.25
CA GLU A 67 -9.83 -4.96 2.74
C GLU A 67 -10.97 -4.28 3.52
N ALA A 68 -10.85 -4.16 4.85
CA ALA A 68 -11.84 -3.46 5.67
C ALA A 68 -11.93 -1.98 5.25
N LEU A 69 -10.79 -1.33 5.11
CA LEU A 69 -10.69 0.09 4.73
C LEU A 69 -11.30 0.36 3.34
N LEU A 70 -11.11 -0.55 2.39
CA LEU A 70 -11.69 -0.42 1.06
C LEU A 70 -13.21 -0.63 1.06
N ARG A 71 -13.73 -1.51 1.93
CA ARG A 71 -15.18 -1.75 2.05
C ARG A 71 -15.93 -0.58 2.69
N GLU A 72 -15.26 0.27 3.46
CA GLU A 72 -15.84 1.50 4.03
C GLU A 72 -16.17 2.57 2.98
N ILE A 73 -15.60 2.48 1.78
CA ILE A 73 -15.85 3.45 0.71
C ILE A 73 -17.23 3.20 0.10
N SER A 74 -18.22 3.99 0.53
CA SER A 74 -19.62 3.93 0.07
C SER A 74 -19.78 4.24 -1.43
N PRO A 75 -20.79 3.66 -2.12
CA PRO A 75 -21.13 3.97 -3.52
C PRO A 75 -21.38 5.44 -3.86
N GLN A 76 -21.65 6.30 -2.87
CA GLN A 76 -21.83 7.74 -3.06
C GLN A 76 -20.54 8.47 -3.46
N TYR A 77 -19.37 7.84 -3.26
CA TYR A 77 -18.08 8.43 -3.59
C TYR A 77 -17.61 7.99 -4.98
N PRO A 78 -17.04 8.89 -5.81
CA PRO A 78 -16.54 8.53 -7.13
C PRO A 78 -15.41 7.48 -7.07
N GLU A 79 -14.68 7.42 -5.96
CA GLU A 79 -13.61 6.43 -5.72
C GLU A 79 -14.13 5.01 -5.48
N HIS A 80 -15.44 4.80 -5.31
CA HIS A 80 -16.02 3.49 -5.02
C HIS A 80 -15.72 2.44 -6.11
N LEU A 81 -15.73 2.85 -7.38
CA LEU A 81 -15.41 1.95 -8.49
C LEU A 81 -13.96 1.44 -8.39
N GLU A 82 -13.03 2.33 -8.05
CA GLU A 82 -11.63 1.99 -7.89
C GLU A 82 -11.41 1.12 -6.64
N ALA A 83 -12.16 1.38 -5.55
CA ALA A 83 -12.15 0.52 -4.37
C ALA A 83 -12.62 -0.91 -4.69
N LYS A 84 -13.69 -1.05 -5.48
CA LYS A 84 -14.16 -2.35 -5.99
C LYS A 84 -13.13 -3.04 -6.88
N ARG A 85 -12.44 -2.29 -7.75
CA ARG A 85 -11.36 -2.83 -8.59
C ARG A 85 -10.23 -3.40 -7.73
N LEU A 86 -9.80 -2.67 -6.70
CA LEU A 86 -8.76 -3.11 -5.76
C LEU A 86 -9.19 -4.32 -4.93
N LEU A 87 -10.44 -4.36 -4.46
CA LEU A 87 -10.99 -5.54 -3.78
C LEU A 87 -11.01 -6.77 -4.69
N LYS A 88 -11.41 -6.60 -5.97
CA LYS A 88 -11.36 -7.70 -6.95
C LYS A 88 -9.93 -8.14 -7.22
N PHE A 89 -8.99 -7.20 -7.36
CA PHE A 89 -7.57 -7.51 -7.50
C PHE A 89 -7.03 -8.31 -6.29
N LEU A 90 -7.33 -7.88 -5.07
CA LEU A 90 -6.94 -8.57 -3.84
C LEU A 90 -7.60 -9.95 -3.69
N SER A 91 -8.73 -10.20 -4.34
CA SER A 91 -9.41 -11.51 -4.28
C SER A 91 -8.59 -12.67 -4.86
N TYR A 92 -7.59 -12.38 -5.71
CA TYR A 92 -6.69 -13.38 -6.28
C TYR A 92 -5.57 -13.82 -5.31
N PHE A 93 -5.43 -13.17 -4.16
CA PHE A 93 -4.38 -13.47 -3.18
C PHE A 93 -4.95 -14.20 -1.96
N ARG A 94 -4.31 -15.29 -1.57
CA ARG A 94 -4.64 -16.03 -0.35
C ARG A 94 -4.13 -15.25 0.88
N PRO A 95 -4.97 -14.98 1.90
CA PRO A 95 -4.54 -14.24 3.08
C PRO A 95 -3.50 -15.03 3.90
N VAL A 96 -2.49 -14.32 4.40
CA VAL A 96 -1.43 -14.85 5.28
C VAL A 96 -1.35 -14.02 6.56
N LYS A 97 -1.24 -14.68 7.72
CA LYS A 97 -1.18 -14.00 9.02
C LYS A 97 0.17 -13.33 9.22
N GLY A 98 0.18 -12.15 9.85
CA GLY A 98 1.42 -11.40 10.12
C GLY A 98 2.38 -12.05 11.13
N ALA A 99 1.98 -13.10 11.84
CA ALA A 99 2.82 -13.79 12.82
C ALA A 99 4.02 -14.51 12.19
N GLU A 100 3.88 -14.96 10.93
CA GLU A 100 4.93 -15.68 10.20
C GLU A 100 6.00 -14.75 9.61
N ILE A 101 5.79 -13.43 9.68
CA ILE A 101 6.69 -12.45 9.07
C ILE A 101 7.91 -12.23 9.97
N PRO A 102 9.15 -12.32 9.47
CA PRO A 102 10.32 -12.04 10.31
C PRO A 102 10.27 -10.61 10.89
N PRO A 103 10.70 -10.42 12.15
CA PRO A 103 10.70 -9.10 12.80
C PRO A 103 11.70 -8.11 12.20
N ASN A 104 12.65 -8.57 11.38
CA ASN A 104 13.57 -7.74 10.59
C ASN A 104 13.09 -7.50 9.14
N SER A 105 11.88 -7.95 8.77
CA SER A 105 11.31 -7.69 7.44
C SER A 105 10.82 -6.25 7.32
N ILE A 106 11.09 -5.60 6.18
CA ILE A 106 10.56 -4.26 5.87
C ILE A 106 9.02 -4.20 5.92
N LEU A 107 8.33 -5.32 5.73
CA LEU A 107 6.87 -5.39 5.83
C LEU A 107 6.36 -5.03 7.23
N ARG A 108 7.21 -5.13 8.26
CA ARG A 108 6.92 -4.76 9.65
C ARG A 108 6.68 -3.27 9.85
N GLU A 109 7.14 -2.41 8.92
CA GLU A 109 6.74 -1.00 8.86
C GLU A 109 5.21 -0.86 8.78
N PHE A 110 4.56 -1.74 8.02
CA PHE A 110 3.12 -1.68 7.76
C PHE A 110 2.31 -2.40 8.83
N ILE A 111 2.71 -3.62 9.20
CA ILE A 111 1.91 -4.51 10.05
C ILE A 111 2.33 -4.55 11.53
N GLY A 112 3.42 -3.86 11.88
CA GLY A 112 3.97 -3.83 13.24
C GLY A 112 4.77 -5.08 13.62
N GLY A 113 5.41 -5.07 14.79
CA GLY A 113 6.25 -6.20 15.27
C GLY A 113 7.70 -6.17 14.77
N SER A 114 8.21 -4.99 14.42
CA SER A 114 9.62 -4.78 14.05
C SER A 114 10.52 -4.86 15.28
N TRP A 115 11.75 -5.38 15.13
CA TRP A 115 12.80 -5.20 16.14
C TRP A 115 13.33 -3.77 16.20
N PHE A 116 13.29 -3.08 15.05
CA PHE A 116 13.60 -1.66 14.97
C PHE A 116 12.41 -0.88 15.54
N LYS A 117 12.65 -0.16 16.62
CA LYS A 117 11.69 0.77 17.22
C LYS A 117 11.90 2.15 16.59
N ASP A 118 10.80 2.82 16.27
CA ASP A 118 10.78 4.27 16.06
C ASP A 118 10.79 4.98 17.43
#